data_AF-A0A9X2E570-F1
#
_entry.id   AF-A0A9X2E570-F1
#
_cell.length_a   1.000
_cell.length_b   1.000
_cell.length_c   1.000
_cell.angle_alpha   90.00
_cell.angle_beta   90.00
_cell.angle_gamma   90.00
#
_symmetry.space_group_name_H-M   'P 1'
#
loop_
_entity.id
_entity.type
_entity.pdbx_description
1 polymer ?
#
loop_
_entity_poly.entity_id
_entity_poly.type
_entity_poly.pdbx_seq_one_letter_code
_entity_poly.pdbx_strand_id
1 'polypeptide(L)'
;MTDSRAFLDAIADLDITFAYDRRAARDRFTAALELATPADHEFLDDMIESFVCYPFPTALRRLEAKWAGDETQRERMLRLLPDTDPHLYVRDRADRLAVIERRARRNKTSVEDEYFAEHTGLAVAEMPRQSIRFWRNAPGRLFLAPSRATATSSVEQVRKRILARGKRRPATVEPADVTAYVGEQLYIDTAARELAKLRAKEDRLRTRGLLPDPEPAEWTPLYPGHTPPADADYLRERWDYELVHYVAEQRMRAVALAGKRPISEENALVQAGRRTRLRGDMREEIPSGGNGLDYDHEAMNPIVGWRCVSCFIERALADQRALHVHNGHRRSDDGLCDFCRDDRPGLPELPAGFTGRDLARAYCRFLTTRDPAELHPDAAHAVLAETRRRAPRWLRPVIDETLVTTRPVTEESSVPAESSERARPTARTARRGPVLPLGQRQARCDGCTRIRGIYDDGYCTECRVWLGLPIPSARQRAA
;
A
#
# COMPACT_ATOMS: atom_id res chain seq x y z
N MET A 1 39.45 36.26 19.14
CA MET A 1 38.28 37.06 19.60
C MET A 1 37.82 38.09 18.57
N THR A 2 38.35 38.10 17.35
CA THR A 2 38.03 39.09 16.30
C THR A 2 36.81 38.71 15.43
N ASP A 3 36.48 37.43 15.34
CA ASP A 3 35.54 36.94 14.30
C ASP A 3 34.07 37.23 14.65
N SER A 4 33.63 37.04 15.89
CA SER A 4 32.25 37.35 16.29
C SER A 4 31.91 38.84 16.19
N ARG A 5 32.91 39.74 16.23
CA ARG A 5 32.65 41.18 16.10
C ARG A 5 32.29 41.56 14.67
N ALA A 6 32.98 40.98 13.68
CA ALA A 6 32.68 41.18 12.27
C ALA A 6 31.27 40.69 11.91
N PHE A 7 30.85 39.57 12.51
CA PHE A 7 29.50 39.06 12.37
C PHE A 7 28.43 40.00 12.94
N LEU A 8 28.61 40.47 14.18
CA LEU A 8 27.67 41.39 14.83
C LEU A 8 27.56 42.73 14.12
N ASP A 9 28.69 43.27 13.64
CA ASP A 9 28.71 44.52 12.87
C ASP A 9 27.97 44.33 11.52
N ALA A 10 28.16 43.17 10.86
CA ALA A 10 27.44 42.84 9.62
C ALA A 10 25.93 42.67 9.84
N ILE A 11 25.49 42.09 10.97
CA ILE A 11 24.06 41.99 11.31
C ILE A 11 23.46 43.37 11.61
N ALA A 12 24.17 44.22 12.35
CA ALA A 12 23.71 45.59 12.62
C ALA A 12 23.56 46.41 11.32
N ASP A 13 24.53 46.30 10.42
CA ASP A 13 24.46 46.94 9.09
C ASP A 13 23.31 46.39 8.24
N LEU A 14 22.98 45.09 8.38
CA LEU A 14 21.83 44.48 7.71
C LEU A 14 20.51 45.03 8.22
N ASP A 15 20.36 45.26 9.52
CA ASP A 15 19.14 45.84 10.09
C ASP A 15 18.90 47.27 9.55
N ILE A 16 19.96 48.08 9.53
CA ILE A 16 19.93 49.42 8.93
C ILE A 16 19.60 49.31 7.43
N THR A 17 20.28 48.44 6.68
CA THR A 17 20.06 48.28 5.24
C THR A 17 18.65 47.77 4.94
N PHE A 18 18.08 46.90 5.78
CA PHE A 18 16.75 46.33 5.60
C PHE A 18 15.65 47.40 5.67
N ALA A 19 15.84 48.43 6.49
CA ALA A 19 14.93 49.56 6.60
C ALA A 19 14.85 50.40 5.31
N TYR A 20 15.95 50.53 4.56
CA TYR A 20 16.05 51.40 3.38
C TYR A 20 16.03 50.64 2.03
N ASP A 21 16.70 49.49 1.93
CA ASP A 21 16.78 48.64 0.74
C ASP A 21 16.76 47.14 1.10
N ARG A 22 15.56 46.58 1.11
CA ARG A 22 15.31 45.17 1.40
C ARG A 22 15.99 44.22 0.43
N ARG A 23 16.26 44.62 -0.81
CA ARG A 23 16.87 43.73 -1.81
C ARG A 23 18.37 43.62 -1.55
N ALA A 24 19.05 44.75 -1.37
CA ALA A 24 20.45 44.76 -0.99
C ALA A 24 20.70 44.08 0.36
N ALA A 25 19.79 44.22 1.33
CA ALA A 25 19.88 43.50 2.61
C ALA A 25 19.82 41.97 2.40
N ARG A 26 18.90 41.48 1.56
CA ARG A 26 18.79 40.03 1.27
C ARG A 26 20.02 39.49 0.54
N ASP A 27 20.55 40.24 -0.40
CA ASP A 27 21.74 39.82 -1.16
C ASP A 27 23.00 39.77 -0.26
N ARG A 28 23.06 40.59 0.80
CA ARG A 28 24.17 40.62 1.77
C ARG A 28 24.00 39.65 2.95
N PHE A 29 22.80 39.14 3.18
CA PHE A 29 22.48 38.30 4.33
C PHE A 29 23.33 37.02 4.37
N THR A 30 23.51 36.35 3.23
CA THR A 30 24.32 35.13 3.12
C THR A 30 25.78 35.39 3.48
N ALA A 31 26.36 36.49 3.00
CA ALA A 31 27.73 36.87 3.29
C ALA A 31 27.94 37.23 4.77
N ALA A 32 26.93 37.79 5.44
CA ALA A 32 26.98 38.04 6.88
C ALA A 32 26.94 36.72 7.67
N LEU A 33 26.14 35.74 7.25
CA LEU A 33 26.10 34.42 7.90
C LEU A 33 27.41 33.64 7.76
N GLU A 34 28.15 33.82 6.67
CA GLU A 34 29.48 33.21 6.50
C GLU A 34 30.53 33.73 7.51
N LEU A 35 30.28 34.88 8.15
CA LEU A 35 31.13 35.43 9.21
C LEU A 35 30.82 34.85 10.59
N ALA A 36 29.71 34.11 10.74
CA ALA A 36 29.29 33.54 12.02
C ALA A 36 30.20 32.38 12.43
N THR A 37 30.67 32.39 13.67
CA THR A 37 31.37 31.23 14.23
C THR A 37 30.36 30.18 14.72
N PRO A 38 30.77 28.91 14.94
CA PRO A 38 29.88 27.90 15.51
C PRO A 38 29.25 28.32 16.85
N ALA A 39 29.98 29.08 17.67
CA ALA A 39 29.48 29.62 18.93
C ALA A 39 28.43 30.73 18.72
N ASP A 40 28.52 31.50 17.63
CA ASP A 40 27.51 32.50 17.29
C ASP A 40 26.23 31.83 16.78
N HIS A 41 26.33 30.71 16.07
CA HIS A 41 25.18 29.88 15.70
C HIS A 41 24.48 29.29 16.92
N GLU A 42 25.23 28.67 17.84
CA GLU A 42 24.66 28.09 19.07
C GLU A 42 23.94 29.15 19.93
N PHE A 43 24.53 30.34 20.02
CA PHE A 43 23.91 31.49 20.70
C PHE A 43 22.60 31.94 20.05
N LEU A 44 22.55 32.02 18.71
CA LEU A 44 21.34 32.39 17.99
C LEU A 44 20.25 31.32 18.10
N ASP A 45 20.61 30.05 18.04
CA ASP A 45 19.68 28.93 18.23
C ASP A 45 19.03 28.99 19.61
N ASP A 46 19.81 29.26 20.66
CA ASP A 46 19.31 29.46 22.03
C ASP A 46 18.28 30.60 22.15
N MET A 47 18.54 31.73 21.46
CA MET A 47 17.62 32.87 21.42
C MET A 47 16.34 32.52 20.68
N ILE A 48 16.46 31.92 19.49
CA ILE A 48 15.33 31.53 18.66
C ILE A 48 14.45 30.53 19.41
N GLU A 49 15.04 29.50 20.02
CA GLU A 49 14.31 28.51 20.81
C GLU A 49 13.50 29.19 21.94
N SER A 50 14.13 30.11 22.67
CA SER A 50 13.49 30.83 23.77
C SER A 50 12.31 31.69 23.30
N PHE A 51 12.46 32.44 22.21
CA PHE A 51 11.41 33.30 21.67
C PHE A 51 10.28 32.54 20.98
N VAL A 52 10.57 31.36 20.45
CA VAL A 52 9.59 30.48 19.82
C VAL A 52 8.76 29.74 20.87
N CYS A 53 9.38 29.33 21.97
CA CYS A 53 8.72 28.55 23.02
C CYS A 53 7.95 29.40 24.04
N TYR A 54 8.34 30.66 24.24
CA TYR A 54 7.77 31.49 25.31
C TYR A 54 7.37 32.89 24.86
N PRO A 55 6.32 33.49 25.47
CA PRO A 55 5.97 34.89 25.24
C PRO A 55 7.18 35.79 25.50
N PHE A 56 7.33 36.86 24.70
CA PHE A 56 8.50 37.73 24.73
C PHE A 56 8.98 38.14 26.14
N PRO A 57 8.12 38.62 27.08
CA PRO A 57 8.56 38.99 28.43
C PRO A 57 9.08 37.81 29.28
N THR A 58 8.68 36.59 28.95
CA THR A 58 9.12 35.37 29.63
C THR A 58 10.38 34.80 28.98
N ALA A 59 10.51 34.90 27.66
CA ALA A 59 11.73 34.55 26.94
C ALA A 59 12.91 35.39 27.42
N LEU A 60 12.73 36.72 27.54
CA LEU A 60 13.77 37.62 28.03
C LEU A 60 14.27 37.26 29.44
N ARG A 61 13.35 37.07 30.40
CA ARG A 61 13.72 36.67 31.77
C ARG A 61 14.47 35.36 31.82
N ARG A 62 14.19 34.43 30.90
CA ARG A 62 14.89 33.14 30.80
C ARG A 62 16.28 33.29 30.21
N LEU A 63 16.44 34.09 29.16
CA LEU A 63 17.75 34.39 28.57
C LEU A 63 18.64 35.17 29.57
N GLU A 64 18.08 36.15 30.26
CA GLU A 64 18.75 36.88 31.35
C GLU A 64 19.19 35.95 32.48
N ALA A 65 18.35 35.00 32.89
CA ALA A 65 18.72 34.02 33.90
C ALA A 65 19.78 33.02 33.40
N LYS A 66 19.71 32.60 32.12
CA LYS A 66 20.66 31.67 31.50
C LYS A 66 22.06 32.27 31.43
N TRP A 67 22.16 33.57 31.13
CA TRP A 67 23.44 34.27 30.98
C TRP A 67 23.77 35.21 32.15
N ALA A 68 23.12 35.05 33.30
CA ALA A 68 23.35 35.90 34.48
C ALA A 68 24.81 35.90 34.98
N GLY A 69 25.58 34.85 34.66
CA GLY A 69 26.99 34.71 35.01
C GLY A 69 27.98 34.99 33.88
N ASP A 70 27.51 35.30 32.66
CA ASP A 70 28.35 35.54 31.49
C ASP A 70 28.06 36.91 30.87
N GLU A 71 28.85 37.90 31.28
CA GLU A 71 28.71 39.29 30.84
C GLU A 71 28.88 39.42 29.31
N THR A 72 29.70 38.56 28.68
CA THR A 72 29.93 38.62 27.24
C THR A 72 28.70 38.20 26.44
N GLN A 73 27.96 37.19 26.93
CA GLN A 73 26.72 36.75 26.31
C GLN A 73 25.57 37.71 26.59
N ARG A 74 25.59 38.37 27.75
CA ARG A 74 24.64 39.43 28.07
C ARG A 74 24.80 40.65 27.15
N GLU A 75 26.03 41.09 26.89
CA GLU A 75 26.30 42.18 25.93
C GLU A 75 25.90 41.79 24.50
N ARG A 76 26.16 40.55 24.09
CA ARG A 76 25.72 40.00 22.79
C ARG A 76 24.20 39.98 22.68
N MET A 77 23.51 39.52 23.72
CA MET A 77 22.06 39.51 23.79
C MET A 77 21.49 40.91 23.60
N LEU A 78 22.01 41.91 24.32
CA LEU A 78 21.54 43.30 24.21
C LEU A 78 21.72 43.90 22.82
N ARG A 79 22.75 43.49 22.06
CA ARG A 79 22.97 43.96 20.69
C ARG A 79 22.07 43.29 19.65
N LEU A 80 21.68 42.03 19.89
CA LEU A 80 20.89 41.23 18.97
C LEU A 80 19.40 41.19 19.33
N LEU A 81 19.04 41.73 20.50
CA LEU A 81 17.65 41.81 20.93
C LEU A 81 16.89 42.81 20.05
N PRO A 82 15.74 42.44 19.49
CA PRO A 82 14.85 43.43 18.91
C PRO A 82 14.24 44.31 20.01
N ASP A 83 14.11 45.62 19.75
CA ASP A 83 13.48 46.59 20.66
C ASP A 83 12.00 46.27 20.95
N THR A 84 11.36 45.52 20.05
CA THR A 84 9.95 45.13 20.12
C THR A 84 9.78 43.62 19.97
N ASP A 85 8.68 43.08 20.50
CA ASP A 85 8.33 41.65 20.37
C ASP A 85 8.40 41.20 18.90
N PRO A 86 9.28 40.24 18.56
CA PRO A 86 9.41 39.76 17.19
C PRO A 86 8.23 38.87 16.76
N HIS A 87 7.25 38.63 17.63
CA HIS A 87 6.06 37.80 17.40
C HIS A 87 6.41 36.37 16.96
N LEU A 88 7.58 35.87 17.34
CA LEU A 88 8.02 34.49 17.11
C LEU A 88 7.24 33.50 17.99
N TYR A 89 6.72 33.98 19.12
CA TYR A 89 5.83 33.22 19.97
C TYR A 89 4.43 33.15 19.35
N VAL A 90 4.13 32.02 18.72
CA VAL A 90 2.79 31.73 18.23
C VAL A 90 2.00 31.06 19.34
N ARG A 91 0.96 31.72 19.86
CA ARG A 91 0.08 31.19 20.93
C ARG A 91 -0.52 29.83 20.58
N ASP A 92 -0.80 29.60 19.30
CA ASP A 92 -1.25 28.32 18.74
C ASP A 92 -0.24 27.19 18.99
N ARG A 93 1.07 27.50 19.09
CA ARG A 93 2.13 26.54 19.46
C ARG A 93 2.13 26.20 20.94
N ALA A 94 1.83 27.15 21.83
CA ALA A 94 1.71 26.89 23.27
C ALA A 94 0.42 26.15 23.62
N ASP A 95 -0.70 26.51 22.97
CA ASP A 95 -1.94 25.74 23.06
C ASP A 95 -1.74 24.33 22.48
N ARG A 96 -0.97 24.20 21.41
CA ARG A 96 -0.57 22.91 20.83
C ARG A 96 0.35 22.11 21.75
N LEU A 97 1.34 22.73 22.39
CA LEU A 97 2.16 22.08 23.42
C LEU A 97 1.31 21.63 24.61
N ALA A 98 0.37 22.46 25.08
CA ALA A 98 -0.56 22.07 26.14
C ALA A 98 -1.53 20.96 25.70
N VAL A 99 -1.86 20.86 24.41
CA VAL A 99 -2.61 19.73 23.84
C VAL A 99 -1.75 18.47 23.77
N ILE A 100 -0.49 18.59 23.34
CA ILE A 100 0.49 17.49 23.27
C ILE A 100 0.79 16.97 24.67
N GLU A 101 1.01 17.84 25.66
CA GLU A 101 1.19 17.48 27.07
C GLU A 101 -0.04 16.77 27.65
N ARG A 102 -1.25 17.24 27.32
CA ARG A 102 -2.49 16.56 27.73
C ARG A 102 -2.64 15.19 27.08
N ARG A 103 -2.24 15.03 25.82
CA ARG A 103 -2.21 13.74 25.13
C ARG A 103 -1.17 12.82 25.74
N ALA A 104 0.05 13.30 25.96
CA ALA A 104 1.14 12.59 26.61
C ALA A 104 0.70 12.04 27.99
N ARG A 105 0.09 12.88 28.83
CA ARG A 105 -0.48 12.45 30.13
C ARG A 105 -1.60 11.42 29.99
N ARG A 106 -2.50 11.58 29.02
CA ARG A 106 -3.61 10.65 28.77
C ARG A 106 -3.11 9.30 28.25
N ASN A 107 -2.12 9.33 27.38
CA ASN A 107 -1.58 8.17 26.68
C ASN A 107 -0.43 7.50 27.45
N LYS A 108 0.04 8.11 28.56
CA LYS A 108 1.21 7.71 29.34
C LYS A 108 2.51 7.65 28.51
N THR A 109 2.63 8.55 27.54
CA THR A 109 3.78 8.73 26.65
C THR A 109 4.54 10.02 27.01
N SER A 110 5.75 10.21 26.48
CA SER A 110 6.48 11.47 26.68
C SER A 110 5.95 12.57 25.75
N VAL A 111 6.20 13.84 26.12
CA VAL A 111 5.85 15.00 25.28
C VAL A 111 6.62 14.96 23.96
N GLU A 112 7.86 14.46 23.98
CA GLU A 112 8.73 14.32 22.82
C GLU A 112 8.19 13.27 21.84
N ASP A 113 7.68 12.13 22.33
CA ASP A 113 7.09 11.08 21.48
C ASP A 113 5.82 11.56 20.77
N GLU A 114 4.94 12.27 21.48
CA GLU A 114 3.72 12.83 20.92
C GLU A 114 4.01 13.97 19.92
N TYR A 115 5.04 14.78 20.20
CA TYR A 115 5.49 15.83 19.29
C TYR A 115 6.09 15.23 18.01
N PHE A 116 6.91 14.18 18.15
CA PHE A 116 7.51 13.44 17.04
C PHE A 116 6.45 12.80 16.16
N ALA A 117 5.46 12.10 16.75
CA ALA A 117 4.35 11.47 16.03
C ALA A 117 3.51 12.48 15.23
N GLU A 118 3.29 13.67 15.79
CA GLU A 118 2.56 14.74 15.11
C GLU A 118 3.37 15.35 13.94
N HIS A 119 4.70 15.43 14.07
CA HIS A 119 5.60 15.90 13.00
C HIS A 119 5.85 14.86 11.92
N THR A 120 5.86 13.56 12.24
CA THR A 120 5.98 12.49 11.22
C THR A 120 4.80 12.55 10.24
N GLY A 121 3.59 12.83 10.72
CA GLY A 121 2.41 13.02 9.86
C GLY A 121 2.52 14.21 8.90
N LEU A 122 3.23 15.27 9.31
CA LEU A 122 3.50 16.45 8.48
C LEU A 122 4.64 16.21 7.48
N ALA A 123 5.72 15.53 7.89
CA ALA A 123 6.80 15.13 7.00
C ALA A 123 6.32 14.16 5.90
N VAL A 124 5.39 13.25 6.22
CA VAL A 124 4.70 12.40 5.24
C VAL A 124 3.84 13.22 4.27
N ALA A 125 3.30 14.36 4.70
CA ALA A 125 2.56 15.30 3.84
C ALA A 125 3.47 16.21 2.99
N GLU A 126 4.74 16.38 3.37
CA GLU A 126 5.75 17.18 2.67
C GLU A 126 6.58 16.40 1.64
N MET A 127 6.44 15.06 1.58
CA MET A 127 6.99 14.25 0.49
C MET A 127 6.57 14.79 -0.89
N PRO A 128 7.44 14.69 -1.93
CA PRO A 128 7.30 15.40 -3.19
C PRO A 128 5.89 15.20 -3.74
N ARG A 129 5.15 16.32 -3.75
CA ARG A 129 3.73 16.40 -4.11
C ARG A 129 3.47 15.57 -5.36
N GLN A 130 2.84 14.41 -5.19
CA GLN A 130 2.15 13.75 -6.29
C GLN A 130 1.29 14.83 -6.96
N SER A 131 1.59 15.13 -8.22
CA SER A 131 1.21 16.37 -8.90
C SER A 131 -0.20 16.88 -8.51
N ILE A 132 -0.37 18.18 -8.31
CA ILE A 132 -1.65 18.87 -8.00
C ILE A 132 -2.87 18.36 -8.83
N ARG A 133 -2.63 17.72 -9.98
CA ARG A 133 -3.64 17.04 -10.79
C ARG A 133 -4.31 15.85 -10.10
N PHE A 134 -3.61 15.07 -9.27
CA PHE A 134 -4.17 13.94 -8.53
C PHE A 134 -5.14 14.39 -7.42
N TRP A 135 -4.87 15.54 -6.80
CA TRP A 135 -5.77 16.11 -5.79
C TRP A 135 -7.04 16.73 -6.41
N ARG A 136 -6.93 17.37 -7.57
CA ARG A 136 -8.11 17.93 -8.29
C ARG A 136 -8.91 16.89 -9.06
N ASN A 137 -8.27 15.80 -9.46
CA ASN A 137 -8.91 14.65 -10.12
C ASN A 137 -8.53 13.39 -9.34
N ALA A 138 -9.33 13.05 -8.33
CA ALA A 138 -9.26 11.73 -7.69
C ALA A 138 -9.14 10.65 -8.79
N PRO A 139 -8.34 9.59 -8.61
CA PRO A 139 -8.03 8.62 -9.67
C PRO A 139 -9.28 8.10 -10.40
N GLY A 140 -10.40 7.96 -9.71
CA GLY A 140 -11.70 7.65 -10.34
C GLY A 140 -12.14 8.60 -11.48
N ARG A 141 -11.80 9.89 -11.45
CA ARG A 141 -12.08 10.85 -12.54
C ARG A 141 -11.17 10.71 -13.76
N LEU A 142 -9.96 10.17 -13.60
CA LEU A 142 -9.04 9.94 -14.72
C LEU A 142 -9.40 8.66 -15.50
N PHE A 143 -10.06 7.70 -14.84
CA PHE A 143 -10.51 6.44 -15.44
C PHE A 143 -11.99 6.42 -15.83
N LEU A 144 -12.74 7.51 -15.59
CA LEU A 144 -14.09 7.66 -16.11
C LEU A 144 -14.05 7.92 -17.62
N ALA A 145 -14.79 7.11 -18.39
CA ALA A 145 -15.03 7.39 -19.80
C ALA A 145 -15.65 8.80 -19.95
N PRO A 146 -15.25 9.59 -20.96
CA PRO A 146 -15.79 10.93 -21.15
C PRO A 146 -17.32 10.90 -21.22
N SER A 147 -17.99 11.61 -20.32
CA SER A 147 -19.46 11.62 -20.23
C SER A 147 -20.15 12.42 -21.34
N ARG A 148 -19.38 13.09 -22.20
CA ARG A 148 -19.85 13.75 -23.41
C ARG A 148 -19.08 13.21 -24.60
N ALA A 149 -19.76 13.02 -25.72
CA ALA A 149 -19.13 12.72 -27.00
C ALA A 149 -18.04 13.77 -27.25
N THR A 150 -16.78 13.37 -27.14
CA THR A 150 -15.66 14.20 -27.54
C THR A 150 -15.82 14.45 -29.03
N ALA A 151 -16.06 15.70 -29.41
CA ALA A 151 -16.06 16.10 -30.81
C ALA A 151 -14.82 15.52 -31.49
N THR A 152 -15.00 14.87 -32.63
CA THR A 152 -13.99 14.25 -33.49
C THR A 152 -13.01 15.31 -33.97
N SER A 153 -12.16 15.73 -33.05
CA SER A 153 -11.07 16.66 -33.31
C SER A 153 -9.98 15.83 -33.97
N SER A 154 -9.45 16.25 -35.12
CA SER A 154 -8.31 15.57 -35.71
C SER A 154 -7.11 15.65 -34.76
N VAL A 155 -6.20 14.68 -34.84
CA VAL A 155 -4.97 14.63 -34.02
C VAL A 155 -4.18 15.94 -34.11
N GLU A 156 -4.16 16.55 -35.30
CA GLU A 156 -3.57 17.88 -35.56
C GLU A 156 -4.18 18.99 -34.71
N GLN A 157 -5.51 19.02 -34.58
CA GLN A 157 -6.22 20.04 -33.78
C GLN A 157 -5.97 19.88 -32.29
N VAL A 158 -5.81 18.64 -31.81
CA VAL A 158 -5.44 18.34 -30.42
C VAL A 158 -4.01 18.80 -30.15
N ARG A 159 -3.08 18.49 -31.05
CA ARG A 159 -1.67 18.90 -30.96
C ARG A 159 -1.52 20.42 -30.90
N LYS A 160 -2.25 21.15 -31.76
CA LYS A 160 -2.25 22.63 -31.78
C LYS A 160 -2.77 23.23 -30.46
N ARG A 161 -3.78 22.60 -29.84
CA ARG A 161 -4.36 23.03 -28.54
C ARG A 161 -3.42 22.79 -27.36
N ILE A 162 -2.67 21.67 -27.37
CA ILE A 162 -1.68 21.35 -26.33
C ILE A 162 -0.51 22.34 -26.40
N LEU A 163 0.01 22.60 -27.61
CA LEU A 163 1.09 23.56 -27.83
C LEU A 163 0.69 25.00 -27.43
N ALA A 164 -0.57 25.39 -27.65
CA ALA A 164 -1.09 26.69 -27.22
C ALA A 164 -1.22 26.82 -25.69
N ARG A 165 -1.46 25.71 -24.97
CA ARG A 165 -1.54 25.70 -23.49
C ARG A 165 -0.19 25.78 -22.80
N GLY A 166 0.87 25.25 -23.42
CA GLY A 166 2.24 25.31 -22.88
C GLY A 166 2.82 26.72 -22.77
N LYS A 167 2.25 27.71 -23.47
CA LYS A 167 2.78 29.09 -23.53
C LYS A 167 2.32 30.02 -22.40
N ARG A 168 1.43 29.61 -21.49
CA ARG A 168 0.77 30.54 -20.55
C ARG A 168 1.34 30.60 -19.12
N ARG A 169 2.39 29.87 -18.77
CA ARG A 169 3.15 30.10 -17.52
C ARG A 169 4.64 29.89 -17.77
N PRO A 170 5.49 30.92 -17.62
CA PRO A 170 6.91 30.66 -17.44
C PRO A 170 7.06 29.86 -16.15
N ALA A 171 7.66 28.67 -16.23
CA ALA A 171 8.20 28.03 -15.05
C ALA A 171 9.29 28.97 -14.55
N THR A 172 9.10 29.56 -13.36
CA THR A 172 10.21 30.16 -12.64
C THR A 172 11.29 29.11 -12.53
N VAL A 173 12.43 29.37 -13.18
CA VAL A 173 13.61 28.52 -13.10
C VAL A 173 13.92 28.34 -11.62
N GLU A 174 13.99 27.10 -11.15
CA GLU A 174 14.38 26.83 -9.76
C GLU A 174 15.75 27.45 -9.51
N PRO A 175 15.94 28.18 -8.40
CA PRO A 175 17.24 28.77 -8.07
C PRO A 175 18.31 27.67 -8.01
N ALA A 176 19.49 27.95 -8.59
CA ALA A 176 20.59 26.98 -8.68
C ALA A 176 20.96 26.39 -7.32
N ASP A 177 20.84 27.17 -6.25
CA ASP A 177 21.13 26.76 -4.87
C ASP A 177 20.18 25.67 -4.37
N VAL A 178 18.90 25.71 -4.78
CA VAL A 178 17.92 24.67 -4.46
C VAL A 178 18.23 23.40 -5.23
N THR A 179 18.60 23.52 -6.51
CA THR A 179 18.99 22.37 -7.33
C THR A 179 20.29 21.73 -6.82
N ALA A 180 21.25 22.53 -6.36
CA ALA A 180 22.50 22.07 -5.75
C ALA A 180 22.24 21.38 -4.40
N TYR A 181 21.49 22.01 -3.50
CA TYR A 181 21.10 21.42 -2.22
C TYR A 181 20.33 20.11 -2.39
N VAL A 182 19.37 20.07 -3.32
CA VAL A 182 18.63 18.84 -3.63
C VAL A 182 19.54 17.77 -4.25
N GLY A 183 20.46 18.16 -5.14
CA GLY A 183 21.43 17.23 -5.72
C GLY A 183 22.38 16.62 -4.69
N GLU A 184 22.79 17.41 -3.69
CA GLU A 184 23.78 17.01 -2.70
C GLU A 184 23.18 16.36 -1.44
N GLN A 185 22.01 16.81 -0.98
CA GLN A 185 21.47 16.47 0.35
C GLN A 185 20.18 15.64 0.31
N LEU A 186 19.44 15.58 -0.81
CA LEU A 186 18.14 14.89 -0.86
C LEU A 186 18.24 13.37 -0.60
N TYR A 187 19.41 12.78 -0.84
CA TYR A 187 19.66 11.35 -0.65
C TYR A 187 20.65 11.04 0.48
N ILE A 188 21.12 12.04 1.21
CA ILE A 188 21.89 11.82 2.42
C ILE A 188 20.88 11.64 3.55
N ASP A 189 20.78 10.43 4.09
CA ASP A 189 19.98 10.15 5.27
C ASP A 189 20.60 10.84 6.49
N THR A 190 20.27 12.13 6.65
CA THR A 190 20.72 12.96 7.76
C THR A 190 20.21 12.39 9.09
N ALA A 191 19.06 11.71 9.10
CA ALA A 191 18.53 11.03 10.28
C ALA A 191 19.41 9.85 10.70
N ALA A 192 19.87 9.02 9.75
CA ALA A 192 20.83 7.95 10.06
C ALA A 192 22.16 8.49 10.60
N ARG A 193 22.66 9.61 10.05
CA ARG A 193 23.89 10.26 10.53
C ARG A 193 23.74 10.82 11.95
N GLU A 194 22.63 11.51 12.24
CA GLU A 194 22.38 12.04 13.59
C GLU A 194 22.12 10.91 14.60
N LEU A 195 21.39 9.85 14.23
CA LEU A 195 21.23 8.66 15.07
C LEU A 195 22.56 7.97 15.37
N ALA A 196 23.46 7.87 14.38
CA ALA A 196 24.79 7.31 14.58
C ALA A 196 25.65 8.17 15.53
N LYS A 197 25.57 9.50 15.43
CA LYS A 197 26.24 10.42 16.36
C LYS A 197 25.69 10.30 17.78
N LEU A 198 24.37 10.19 17.94
CA LEU A 198 23.71 10.02 19.23
C LEU A 198 24.14 8.70 19.88
N ARG A 199 24.12 7.58 19.14
CA ARG A 199 24.61 6.27 19.61
C ARG A 199 26.08 6.34 20.03
N ALA A 200 26.93 6.93 19.20
CA ALA A 200 28.36 7.08 19.52
C ALA A 200 28.61 7.97 20.76
N LYS A 201 27.78 9.00 20.98
CA LYS A 201 27.83 9.83 22.20
C LYS A 201 27.39 9.02 23.42
N GLU A 202 26.32 8.26 23.29
CA GLU A 202 25.80 7.39 24.35
C GLU A 202 26.80 6.31 24.74
N ASP A 203 27.42 5.63 23.77
CA ASP A 203 28.46 4.63 24.00
C ASP A 203 29.70 5.23 24.68
N ARG A 204 30.11 6.45 24.29
CA ARG A 204 31.18 7.18 25.00
C ARG A 204 30.83 7.48 26.45
N LEU A 205 29.57 7.82 26.74
CA LEU A 205 29.10 8.08 28.10
C LEU A 205 29.03 6.79 28.92
N ARG A 206 28.59 5.66 28.33
CA ARG A 206 28.64 4.33 28.95
C ARG A 206 30.06 3.88 29.26
N THR A 207 30.97 4.01 28.29
CA THR A 207 32.40 3.67 28.46
C THR A 207 33.05 4.48 29.61
N ARG A 208 32.54 5.69 29.88
CA ARG A 208 32.99 6.55 30.99
C ARG A 208 32.27 6.26 32.31
N GLY A 209 31.35 5.29 32.36
CA GLY A 209 30.54 4.95 33.53
C GLY A 209 29.49 6.01 33.90
N LEU A 210 29.18 6.94 32.99
CA LEU A 210 28.20 8.02 33.23
C LEU A 210 26.76 7.61 32.89
N LEU A 211 26.60 6.53 32.12
CA LEU A 211 25.32 5.89 31.86
C LEU A 211 25.43 4.42 32.29
N PRO A 212 24.38 3.85 32.91
CA PRO A 212 24.34 2.43 33.20
C PRO A 212 24.38 1.62 31.90
N ASP A 213 24.98 0.43 31.95
CA ASP A 213 24.86 -0.54 30.86
C ASP A 213 23.39 -0.89 30.69
N PRO A 214 22.88 -0.95 29.44
CA PRO A 214 21.51 -1.29 29.21
C PRO A 214 21.28 -2.72 29.72
N GLU A 215 20.45 -2.88 30.75
CA GLU A 215 19.87 -4.18 31.03
C GLU A 215 19.16 -4.66 29.75
N PRO A 216 19.19 -5.96 29.40
CA PRO A 216 18.47 -6.47 28.26
C PRO A 216 16.99 -6.14 28.46
N ALA A 217 16.54 -5.07 27.81
CA ALA A 217 15.21 -4.54 28.02
C ALA A 217 14.22 -5.58 27.50
N GLU A 218 13.49 -6.21 28.42
CA GLU A 218 12.31 -6.98 28.06
C GLU A 218 11.39 -6.06 27.25
N TRP A 219 11.19 -6.41 25.99
CA TRP A 219 10.38 -5.61 25.10
C TRP A 219 9.00 -5.42 25.73
N THR A 220 8.61 -4.16 25.93
CA THR A 220 7.31 -3.82 26.51
C THR A 220 6.41 -3.24 25.41
N PRO A 221 5.22 -3.82 25.15
CA PRO A 221 4.29 -3.26 24.18
C PRO A 221 3.81 -1.87 24.63
N LEU A 222 4.09 -0.84 23.82
CA LEU A 222 3.65 0.53 24.09
C LEU A 222 2.15 0.73 23.84
N TYR A 223 1.53 -0.09 22.99
CA TYR A 223 0.10 -0.04 22.70
C TYR A 223 -0.44 -1.41 22.23
N PRO A 224 -1.76 -1.66 22.30
CA PRO A 224 -2.36 -2.90 21.82
C PRO A 224 -2.08 -3.10 20.32
N GLY A 225 -1.37 -4.18 19.98
CA GLY A 225 -0.93 -4.48 18.61
C GLY A 225 0.44 -3.91 18.24
N HIS A 226 1.13 -3.21 19.14
CA HIS A 226 2.57 -2.98 18.99
C HIS A 226 3.24 -4.35 19.05
N THR A 227 3.86 -4.77 17.96
CA THR A 227 4.62 -6.01 17.89
C THR A 227 6.04 -5.78 18.37
N PRO A 228 6.71 -6.79 18.94
CA PRO A 228 8.14 -6.71 19.20
C PRO A 228 8.89 -6.28 17.94
N PRO A 229 9.98 -5.50 18.08
CA PRO A 229 10.88 -5.29 16.97
C PRO A 229 11.25 -6.66 16.42
N ALA A 230 11.14 -6.80 15.11
CA ALA A 230 11.43 -8.08 14.49
C ALA A 230 12.88 -8.48 14.80
N ASP A 231 13.09 -9.78 14.91
CA ASP A 231 14.40 -10.33 15.23
C ASP A 231 15.48 -9.75 14.30
N ALA A 232 16.68 -9.53 14.84
CA ALA A 232 17.77 -8.93 14.09
C ALA A 232 18.14 -9.80 12.87
N ASP A 233 18.00 -11.11 12.98
CA ASP A 233 18.20 -12.05 11.87
C ASP A 233 17.11 -11.90 10.80
N TYR A 234 15.85 -11.83 11.22
CA TYR A 234 14.74 -11.54 10.30
C TYR A 234 14.92 -10.19 9.57
N LEU A 235 15.35 -9.15 10.28
CA LEU A 235 15.61 -7.84 9.66
C LEU A 235 16.77 -7.91 8.66
N ARG A 236 17.83 -8.67 8.96
CA ARG A 236 18.94 -8.93 8.02
C ARG A 236 18.46 -9.66 6.77
N GLU A 237 17.71 -10.74 6.93
CA GLU A 237 17.15 -11.50 5.80
C GLU A 237 16.24 -10.63 4.92
N ARG A 238 15.43 -9.77 5.54
CA ARG A 238 14.59 -8.81 4.84
C ARG A 238 15.40 -7.79 4.05
N TRP A 239 16.49 -7.28 4.62
CA TRP A 239 17.39 -6.38 3.91
C TRP A 239 18.09 -7.06 2.74
N ASP A 240 18.52 -8.31 2.91
CA ASP A 240 19.11 -9.11 1.85
C ASP A 240 18.12 -9.33 0.69
N TYR A 241 16.87 -9.64 1.03
CA TYR A 241 15.77 -9.75 0.07
C TYR A 241 15.54 -8.44 -0.70
N GLU A 242 15.37 -7.32 0.01
CA GLU A 242 15.11 -6.01 -0.59
C GLU A 242 16.29 -5.57 -1.49
N LEU A 243 17.53 -5.84 -1.08
CA LEU A 243 18.72 -5.55 -1.87
C LEU A 243 18.78 -6.36 -3.17
N VAL A 244 18.44 -7.65 -3.14
CA VAL A 244 18.39 -8.50 -4.34
C VAL A 244 17.33 -7.98 -5.32
N HIS A 245 16.14 -7.63 -4.83
CA HIS A 245 15.07 -7.06 -5.65
C HIS A 245 15.45 -5.71 -6.27
N TYR A 246 16.10 -4.84 -5.50
CA TYR A 246 16.60 -3.57 -6.01
C TYR A 246 17.61 -3.75 -7.15
N VAL A 247 18.56 -4.69 -7.01
CA VAL A 247 19.54 -5.01 -8.06
C VAL A 247 18.87 -5.61 -9.30
N ALA A 248 17.82 -6.43 -9.12
CA ALA A 248 17.03 -6.97 -10.22
C ALA A 248 16.31 -5.85 -11.00
N GLU A 249 15.69 -4.89 -10.30
CA GLU A 249 15.03 -3.74 -10.91
C GLU A 249 16.01 -2.85 -11.68
N GLN A 250 17.18 -2.57 -11.10
CA GLN A 250 18.24 -1.84 -11.81
C GLN A 250 18.64 -2.52 -13.12
N ARG A 251 18.70 -3.86 -13.12
CA ARG A 251 19.03 -4.63 -14.32
C ARG A 251 17.92 -4.54 -15.36
N MET A 252 16.65 -4.70 -14.97
CA MET A 252 15.50 -4.54 -15.86
C MET A 252 15.49 -3.13 -16.48
N ARG A 253 15.72 -2.10 -15.65
CA ARG A 253 15.81 -0.71 -16.10
C ARG A 253 16.96 -0.48 -17.08
N ALA A 254 18.14 -1.03 -16.82
CA ALA A 254 19.28 -0.93 -17.72
C ALA A 254 19.02 -1.59 -19.08
N VAL A 255 18.35 -2.75 -19.10
CA VAL A 255 17.95 -3.45 -20.34
C VAL A 255 16.94 -2.62 -21.13
N ALA A 256 15.96 -2.02 -20.44
CA ALA A 256 14.98 -1.14 -21.06
C ALA A 256 15.62 0.12 -21.66
N LEU A 257 16.54 0.76 -20.93
CA LEU A 257 17.28 1.93 -21.43
C LEU A 257 18.19 1.59 -22.62
N ALA A 258 18.71 0.37 -22.68
CA ALA A 258 19.51 -0.12 -23.81
C ALA A 258 18.66 -0.50 -25.04
N GLY A 259 17.32 -0.32 -24.99
CA GLY A 259 16.41 -0.66 -26.09
C GLY A 259 16.34 -2.17 -26.41
N LYS A 260 16.79 -3.02 -25.48
CA LYS A 260 16.73 -4.48 -25.63
C LYS A 260 15.36 -5.00 -25.19
N ARG A 261 15.03 -6.24 -25.58
CA ARG A 261 13.80 -6.89 -25.13
C ARG A 261 13.78 -6.98 -23.59
N PRO A 262 12.65 -6.66 -22.93
CA PRO A 262 12.54 -6.74 -21.49
C PRO A 262 12.81 -8.19 -21.04
N ILE A 263 13.67 -8.33 -20.03
CA ILE A 263 13.92 -9.60 -19.36
C ILE A 263 12.79 -9.86 -18.35
N SER A 264 12.47 -11.13 -18.10
CA SER A 264 11.53 -11.47 -17.03
C SER A 264 12.12 -11.13 -15.65
N GLU A 265 11.25 -10.83 -14.71
CA GLU A 265 11.62 -10.54 -13.31
C GLU A 265 12.39 -11.70 -12.69
N GLU A 266 11.96 -12.93 -12.92
CA GLU A 266 12.64 -14.15 -12.46
C GLU A 266 14.11 -14.23 -12.95
N ASN A 267 14.35 -13.93 -14.23
CA ASN A 267 15.71 -13.91 -14.77
C ASN A 267 16.54 -12.76 -14.19
N ALA A 268 15.91 -11.61 -13.91
CA ALA A 268 16.56 -10.50 -13.26
C ALA A 268 16.95 -10.83 -11.81
N LEU A 269 16.09 -11.55 -11.08
CA LEU A 269 16.35 -12.03 -9.71
C LEU A 269 17.46 -13.09 -9.67
N VAL A 270 17.47 -14.05 -10.61
CA VAL A 270 18.58 -15.03 -10.72
C VAL A 270 19.92 -14.32 -10.96
N GLN A 271 19.93 -13.30 -11.82
CA GLN A 271 21.13 -12.52 -12.06
C GLN A 271 21.53 -11.68 -10.83
N ALA A 272 20.55 -11.08 -10.14
CA ALA A 272 20.76 -10.29 -8.95
C ALA A 272 21.34 -11.15 -7.81
N GLY A 273 20.77 -12.32 -7.53
CA GLY A 273 21.28 -13.26 -6.54
C GLY A 273 22.71 -13.71 -6.83
N ARG A 274 23.06 -13.98 -8.10
CA ARG A 274 24.46 -14.26 -8.50
C ARG A 274 25.41 -13.09 -8.24
N ARG A 275 24.91 -11.85 -8.39
CA ARG A 275 25.71 -10.64 -8.24
C ARG A 275 25.90 -10.25 -6.78
N THR A 276 24.87 -10.36 -5.95
CA THR A 276 24.91 -10.01 -4.53
C THR A 276 25.45 -11.15 -3.67
N ARG A 277 25.36 -12.41 -4.15
CA ARG A 277 25.58 -13.64 -3.37
C ARG A 277 24.60 -13.77 -2.19
N LEU A 278 23.47 -13.06 -2.25
CA LEU A 278 22.42 -13.06 -1.24
C LEU A 278 21.19 -13.79 -1.77
N ARG A 279 20.37 -14.30 -0.85
CA ARG A 279 19.13 -15.01 -1.18
C ARG A 279 18.01 -13.99 -1.41
N GLY A 280 17.42 -14.00 -2.60
CA GLY A 280 16.27 -13.15 -2.96
C GLY A 280 14.92 -13.76 -2.60
N ASP A 281 14.89 -14.75 -1.72
CA ASP A 281 13.68 -15.46 -1.31
C ASP A 281 13.69 -15.61 0.21
N MET A 282 12.71 -14.98 0.88
CA MET A 282 12.52 -15.06 2.33
C MET A 282 11.76 -16.31 2.76
N ARG A 283 11.36 -17.18 1.83
CA ARG A 283 10.72 -18.45 2.20
C ARG A 283 11.74 -19.36 2.87
N GLU A 284 11.33 -19.93 4.00
CA GLU A 284 12.09 -21.01 4.64
C GLU A 284 12.41 -22.08 3.58
N GLU A 285 13.66 -22.58 3.60
CA GLU A 285 14.07 -23.64 2.69
C GLU A 285 13.16 -24.84 2.96
N ILE A 286 12.39 -25.26 1.95
CA ILE A 286 11.42 -26.35 2.10
C ILE A 286 12.22 -27.56 2.60
N PRO A 287 11.93 -28.09 3.82
CA PRO A 287 12.65 -29.22 4.35
C PRO A 287 12.59 -30.36 3.32
N SER A 288 13.75 -30.90 2.97
CA SER A 288 13.83 -32.01 2.02
C SER A 288 12.99 -33.19 2.54
N GLY A 289 11.80 -33.40 1.95
CA GLY A 289 10.87 -34.48 2.33
C GLY A 289 9.57 -34.05 3.00
N GLY A 290 9.34 -32.76 3.24
CA GLY A 290 8.06 -32.24 3.74
C GLY A 290 7.55 -31.15 2.82
N ASN A 291 6.63 -31.48 1.91
CA ASN A 291 5.96 -30.48 1.10
C ASN A 291 5.23 -29.55 2.08
N GLY A 292 5.75 -28.34 2.31
CA GLY A 292 5.22 -27.32 3.22
C GLY A 292 3.86 -26.74 2.76
N LEU A 293 3.03 -27.60 2.19
CA LEU A 293 1.66 -27.35 1.82
C LEU A 293 0.84 -27.48 3.09
N ASP A 294 0.27 -26.37 3.52
CA ASP A 294 -0.86 -26.38 4.43
C ASP A 294 -2.03 -27.04 3.69
N TYR A 295 -2.18 -28.36 3.89
CA TYR A 295 -3.20 -29.16 3.21
C TYR A 295 -4.61 -28.62 3.46
N ASP A 296 -4.85 -27.93 4.58
CA ASP A 296 -6.16 -27.35 4.88
C ASP A 296 -6.36 -26.05 4.08
N HIS A 297 -5.34 -25.19 3.97
CA HIS A 297 -5.41 -23.98 3.14
C HIS A 297 -5.43 -24.29 1.63
N GLU A 298 -4.66 -25.28 1.18
CA GLU A 298 -4.66 -25.70 -0.22
C GLU A 298 -5.90 -26.51 -0.61
N ALA A 299 -6.47 -27.30 0.31
CA ALA A 299 -7.78 -27.93 0.12
C ALA A 299 -8.94 -26.91 0.14
N MET A 300 -8.69 -25.68 0.61
CA MET A 300 -9.65 -24.58 0.60
C MET A 300 -9.60 -23.73 -0.68
N ASN A 301 -8.75 -24.07 -1.65
CA ASN A 301 -8.91 -23.54 -3.00
C ASN A 301 -10.29 -23.97 -3.53
N PRO A 302 -11.15 -23.05 -3.98
CA PRO A 302 -12.46 -23.41 -4.47
C PRO A 302 -12.28 -24.33 -5.67
N ILE A 303 -12.65 -25.60 -5.52
CA ILE A 303 -12.66 -26.62 -6.57
C ILE A 303 -13.17 -26.00 -7.86
N VAL A 304 -12.26 -25.72 -8.79
CA VAL A 304 -12.60 -25.22 -10.11
C VAL A 304 -12.87 -26.44 -10.98
N GLY A 305 -13.92 -26.40 -11.80
CA GLY A 305 -14.19 -27.40 -12.83
C GLY A 305 -14.90 -28.68 -12.35
N TRP A 306 -14.85 -29.69 -13.21
CA TRP A 306 -15.50 -30.98 -12.99
C TRP A 306 -14.57 -31.96 -12.26
N ARG A 307 -15.10 -32.70 -11.27
CA ARG A 307 -14.39 -33.76 -10.52
C ARG A 307 -14.30 -35.04 -11.33
N CYS A 308 -13.22 -35.81 -11.20
CA CYS A 308 -13.00 -37.05 -11.93
C CYS A 308 -14.26 -37.93 -11.98
N VAL A 309 -14.69 -38.35 -13.19
CA VAL A 309 -15.88 -39.18 -13.37
C VAL A 309 -15.75 -40.58 -12.76
N SER A 310 -14.54 -41.01 -12.42
CA SER A 310 -14.30 -42.33 -11.84
C SER A 310 -14.08 -42.29 -10.32
N CYS A 311 -13.21 -41.41 -9.81
CA CYS A 311 -12.86 -41.39 -8.38
C CYS A 311 -13.46 -40.21 -7.61
N PHE A 312 -14.14 -39.28 -8.28
CA PHE A 312 -14.75 -38.07 -7.69
C PHE A 312 -13.78 -37.12 -6.96
N ILE A 313 -12.48 -37.37 -7.07
CA ILE A 313 -11.41 -36.46 -6.63
C ILE A 313 -11.30 -35.33 -7.65
N GLU A 314 -10.78 -34.20 -7.17
CA GLU A 314 -10.46 -33.05 -7.98
C GLU A 314 -9.40 -33.39 -9.01
N ARG A 315 -9.52 -32.76 -10.19
CA ARG A 315 -8.58 -32.97 -11.30
C ARG A 315 -7.62 -31.80 -11.36
N ALA A 316 -6.37 -32.06 -11.75
CA ALA A 316 -5.42 -30.98 -12.00
C ALA A 316 -5.96 -30.00 -13.05
N LEU A 317 -5.63 -28.71 -12.95
CA LEU A 317 -6.10 -27.70 -13.92
C LEU A 317 -5.72 -28.03 -15.38
N ALA A 318 -4.64 -28.79 -15.58
CA ALA A 318 -4.24 -29.29 -16.89
C ALA A 318 -5.27 -30.27 -17.50
N ASP A 319 -5.89 -31.11 -16.66
CA ASP A 319 -6.89 -32.11 -17.06
C ASP A 319 -8.26 -31.48 -17.35
N GLN A 320 -8.57 -30.35 -16.72
CA GLN A 320 -9.87 -29.68 -16.87
C GLN A 320 -10.02 -28.87 -18.17
N ARG A 321 -9.03 -28.92 -19.06
CA ARG A 321 -9.08 -28.22 -20.35
C ARG A 321 -10.09 -28.91 -21.25
N ALA A 322 -10.99 -28.13 -21.85
CA ALA A 322 -11.99 -28.65 -22.79
C ALA A 322 -11.37 -29.48 -23.93
N LEU A 323 -10.16 -29.10 -24.37
CA LEU A 323 -9.36 -29.86 -25.33
C LEU A 323 -8.02 -30.21 -24.68
N HIS A 324 -7.66 -31.49 -24.67
CA HIS A 324 -6.36 -31.97 -24.23
C HIS A 324 -5.69 -32.82 -25.32
N VAL A 325 -4.38 -33.00 -25.19
CA VAL A 325 -3.59 -33.87 -26.07
C VAL A 325 -3.21 -35.10 -25.24
N HIS A 326 -3.66 -36.26 -25.66
CA HIS A 326 -3.33 -37.54 -25.02
C HIS A 326 -2.89 -38.53 -26.10
N ASN A 327 -1.76 -39.22 -25.89
CA ASN A 327 -1.12 -40.09 -26.88
C ASN A 327 -0.91 -39.42 -28.25
N GLY A 328 -0.63 -38.11 -28.26
CA GLY A 328 -0.45 -37.33 -29.49
C GLY A 328 -1.75 -36.95 -30.22
N HIS A 329 -2.92 -37.36 -29.73
CA HIS A 329 -4.21 -37.04 -30.32
C HIS A 329 -4.92 -35.95 -29.51
N ARG A 330 -5.44 -34.94 -30.22
CA ARG A 330 -6.21 -33.84 -29.61
C ARG A 330 -7.68 -34.25 -29.54
N ARG A 331 -8.20 -34.42 -28.33
CA ARG A 331 -9.58 -34.86 -28.07
C ARG A 331 -10.28 -33.94 -27.07
N SER A 332 -11.60 -34.09 -26.94
CA SER A 332 -12.38 -33.45 -25.88
C SER A 332 -12.02 -34.02 -24.51
N ASP A 333 -12.22 -33.22 -23.46
CA ASP A 333 -12.07 -33.63 -22.06
C ASP A 333 -12.74 -35.00 -21.77
N ASP A 334 -11.96 -35.91 -21.18
CA ASP A 334 -12.31 -37.29 -20.87
C ASP A 334 -12.84 -37.44 -19.44
N GLY A 335 -12.83 -36.38 -18.65
CA GLY A 335 -13.35 -36.39 -17.29
C GLY A 335 -12.50 -37.16 -16.29
N LEU A 336 -11.30 -37.64 -16.64
CA LEU A 336 -10.45 -38.45 -15.76
C LEU A 336 -9.30 -37.63 -15.19
N CYS A 337 -8.88 -37.94 -13.95
CA CYS A 337 -7.59 -37.50 -13.43
C CYS A 337 -6.47 -38.40 -13.96
N ASP A 338 -5.22 -37.94 -13.86
CA ASP A 338 -4.04 -38.70 -14.30
C ASP A 338 -4.03 -40.16 -13.79
N PHE A 339 -4.38 -40.40 -12.52
CA PHE A 339 -4.39 -41.75 -11.96
C PHE A 339 -5.48 -42.66 -12.53
N CYS A 340 -6.67 -42.13 -12.82
CA CYS A 340 -7.77 -42.95 -13.35
C CYS A 340 -7.68 -43.13 -14.87
N ARG A 341 -6.86 -42.35 -15.56
CA ARG A 341 -6.83 -42.32 -17.02
C ARG A 341 -6.38 -43.64 -17.66
N ASP A 342 -5.50 -44.38 -17.00
CA ASP A 342 -4.92 -45.61 -17.54
C ASP A 342 -5.83 -46.84 -17.34
N ASP A 343 -6.60 -46.88 -16.25
CA ASP A 343 -7.33 -48.08 -15.82
C ASP A 343 -8.86 -47.94 -15.85
N ARG A 344 -9.38 -46.72 -16.07
CA ARG A 344 -10.82 -46.44 -15.98
C ARG A 344 -11.34 -45.84 -17.28
N PRO A 345 -12.55 -46.23 -17.73
CA PRO A 345 -13.10 -45.62 -18.93
C PRO A 345 -13.60 -44.20 -18.60
N GLY A 346 -13.29 -43.25 -19.48
CA GLY A 346 -13.68 -41.84 -19.35
C GLY A 346 -14.83 -41.46 -20.28
N LEU A 347 -15.09 -40.15 -20.38
CA LEU A 347 -16.09 -39.59 -21.28
C LEU A 347 -15.79 -39.95 -22.74
N PRO A 348 -16.83 -40.24 -23.54
CA PRO A 348 -16.67 -40.42 -24.97
C PRO A 348 -16.17 -39.14 -25.63
N GLU A 349 -15.38 -39.28 -26.68
CA GLU A 349 -14.89 -38.14 -27.45
C GLU A 349 -16.05 -37.41 -28.15
N LEU A 350 -16.08 -36.09 -28.01
CA LEU A 350 -17.12 -35.24 -28.58
C LEU A 350 -16.76 -34.81 -30.00
N PRO A 351 -17.76 -34.62 -30.89
CA PRO A 351 -17.53 -34.15 -32.25
C PRO A 351 -16.79 -32.80 -32.30
N ALA A 352 -16.06 -32.57 -33.39
CA ALA A 352 -15.41 -31.28 -33.64
C ALA A 352 -16.42 -30.12 -33.58
N GLY A 353 -16.07 -29.05 -32.85
CA GLY A 353 -16.93 -27.89 -32.66
C GLY A 353 -17.89 -27.99 -31.46
N PHE A 354 -17.75 -28.99 -30.58
CA PHE A 354 -18.53 -29.07 -29.36
C PHE A 354 -18.40 -27.80 -28.49
N THR A 355 -19.48 -27.46 -27.80
CA THR A 355 -19.54 -26.34 -26.87
C THR A 355 -19.33 -26.80 -25.43
N GLY A 356 -19.06 -25.87 -24.51
CA GLY A 356 -19.02 -26.19 -23.07
C GLY A 356 -20.33 -26.79 -22.53
N ARG A 357 -21.46 -26.55 -23.20
CA ARG A 357 -22.75 -27.16 -22.86
C ARG A 357 -22.82 -28.63 -23.26
N ASP A 358 -22.23 -28.98 -24.40
CA ASP A 358 -22.16 -30.37 -24.87
C ASP A 358 -21.26 -31.20 -23.96
N LEU A 359 -20.13 -30.63 -23.53
CA LEU A 359 -19.25 -31.25 -22.54
C LEU A 359 -19.92 -31.45 -21.18
N ALA A 360 -20.64 -30.44 -20.69
CA ALA A 360 -21.42 -30.55 -19.45
C ALA A 360 -22.48 -31.66 -19.54
N ARG A 361 -23.18 -31.77 -20.67
CA ARG A 361 -24.16 -32.84 -20.91
C ARG A 361 -23.51 -34.20 -20.98
N ALA A 362 -22.34 -34.32 -21.60
CA ALA A 362 -21.57 -35.56 -21.62
C ALA A 362 -21.20 -36.00 -20.20
N TYR A 363 -20.73 -35.06 -19.37
CA TYR A 363 -20.42 -35.30 -17.95
C TYR A 363 -21.61 -35.81 -17.17
N CYS A 364 -22.71 -35.07 -17.23
CA CYS A 364 -23.93 -35.41 -16.49
C CYS A 364 -24.50 -36.74 -16.97
N ARG A 365 -24.56 -36.98 -18.29
CA ARG A 365 -24.98 -38.27 -18.84
C ARG A 365 -24.09 -39.40 -18.33
N PHE A 366 -22.78 -39.28 -18.49
CA PHE A 366 -21.85 -40.34 -18.08
C PHE A 366 -21.98 -40.75 -16.62
N LEU A 367 -22.13 -39.78 -15.71
CA LEU A 367 -22.35 -40.04 -14.28
C LEU A 367 -23.70 -40.73 -13.99
N THR A 368 -24.65 -40.63 -14.90
CA THR A 368 -26.03 -41.11 -14.71
C THR A 368 -26.40 -42.34 -15.53
N THR A 369 -25.65 -42.64 -16.60
CA THR A 369 -25.93 -43.74 -17.53
C THR A 369 -25.06 -44.97 -17.29
N ARG A 370 -23.94 -44.84 -16.58
CA ARG A 370 -23.07 -45.98 -16.28
C ARG A 370 -23.76 -46.93 -15.30
N ASP A 371 -23.43 -48.22 -15.40
CA ASP A 371 -24.04 -49.26 -14.57
C ASP A 371 -23.96 -48.87 -13.07
N PRO A 372 -25.11 -48.70 -12.37
CA PRO A 372 -25.15 -48.28 -10.97
C PRO A 372 -24.38 -49.20 -10.01
N ALA A 373 -24.01 -50.40 -10.46
CA ALA A 373 -23.16 -51.33 -9.73
C ALA A 373 -21.66 -50.91 -9.72
N GLU A 374 -21.18 -50.18 -10.74
CA GLU A 374 -19.78 -49.73 -10.83
C GLU A 374 -19.56 -48.29 -10.34
N LEU A 375 -20.58 -47.44 -10.44
CA LEU A 375 -20.60 -46.11 -9.85
C LEU A 375 -21.72 -46.03 -8.83
N HIS A 376 -21.37 -45.83 -7.56
CA HIS A 376 -22.33 -45.60 -6.49
C HIS A 376 -23.32 -44.47 -6.89
N PRO A 377 -24.62 -44.78 -7.13
CA PRO A 377 -25.57 -43.80 -7.67
C PRO A 377 -25.76 -42.60 -6.73
N ASP A 378 -25.67 -42.83 -5.41
CA ASP A 378 -25.72 -41.78 -4.40
C ASP A 378 -24.52 -40.82 -4.51
N ALA A 379 -23.34 -41.34 -4.84
CA ALA A 379 -22.14 -40.52 -5.03
C ALA A 379 -22.27 -39.65 -6.29
N ALA A 380 -22.79 -40.20 -7.39
CA ALA A 380 -23.04 -39.42 -8.62
C ALA A 380 -24.04 -38.28 -8.37
N HIS A 381 -25.13 -38.55 -7.66
CA HIS A 381 -26.10 -37.52 -7.28
C HIS A 381 -25.50 -36.47 -6.34
N ALA A 382 -24.73 -36.87 -5.33
CA ALA A 382 -24.06 -35.96 -4.41
C ALA A 382 -23.07 -35.05 -5.15
N VAL A 383 -22.29 -35.60 -6.08
CA VAL A 383 -21.34 -34.86 -6.93
C VAL A 383 -22.07 -33.87 -7.83
N LEU A 384 -23.16 -34.25 -8.47
CA LEU A 384 -23.96 -33.34 -9.29
C LEU A 384 -24.64 -32.24 -8.46
N ALA A 385 -25.17 -32.57 -7.28
CA ALA A 385 -25.76 -31.60 -6.35
C ALA A 385 -24.72 -30.59 -5.86
N GLU A 386 -23.51 -31.06 -5.53
CA GLU A 386 -22.40 -30.21 -5.12
C GLU A 386 -21.92 -29.32 -6.26
N THR A 387 -21.74 -29.90 -7.45
CA THR A 387 -21.37 -29.15 -8.66
C THR A 387 -22.42 -28.08 -8.96
N ARG A 388 -23.71 -28.40 -8.81
CA ARG A 388 -24.82 -27.45 -8.99
C ARG A 388 -24.79 -26.29 -8.01
N ARG A 389 -24.40 -26.50 -6.75
CA ARG A 389 -24.27 -25.43 -5.74
C ARG A 389 -23.23 -24.40 -6.14
N ARG A 390 -22.15 -24.85 -6.79
CA ARG A 390 -21.00 -24.03 -7.21
C ARG A 390 -21.08 -23.55 -8.67
N ALA A 391 -21.96 -24.12 -9.47
CA ALA A 391 -22.02 -23.91 -10.91
C ALA A 391 -22.39 -22.47 -11.30
N PRO A 392 -21.79 -21.92 -12.39
CA PRO A 392 -22.23 -20.66 -12.97
C PRO A 392 -23.67 -20.75 -13.48
N ARG A 393 -24.35 -19.61 -13.57
CA ARG A 393 -25.79 -19.54 -13.93
C ARG A 393 -26.16 -20.30 -15.21
N TRP A 394 -25.26 -20.38 -16.19
CA TRP A 394 -25.51 -21.08 -17.45
C TRP A 394 -25.44 -22.62 -17.32
N LEU A 395 -24.70 -23.15 -16.34
CA LEU A 395 -24.49 -24.59 -16.15
C LEU A 395 -25.56 -25.23 -15.26
N ARG A 396 -26.07 -24.48 -14.27
CA ARG A 396 -27.18 -24.92 -13.39
C ARG A 396 -28.37 -25.55 -14.15
N PRO A 397 -28.91 -24.94 -15.24
CA PRO A 397 -30.01 -25.55 -15.96
C PRO A 397 -29.65 -26.87 -16.66
N VAL A 398 -28.38 -27.10 -17.02
CA VAL A 398 -27.93 -28.38 -17.63
C VAL A 398 -27.89 -29.49 -16.57
N ILE A 399 -27.42 -29.16 -15.37
CA ILE A 399 -27.41 -30.10 -14.25
C ILE A 399 -28.84 -30.39 -13.78
N ASP A 400 -29.69 -29.35 -13.70
CA ASP A 400 -31.10 -29.49 -13.35
C ASP A 400 -31.86 -30.40 -14.32
N GLU A 401 -31.67 -30.23 -15.63
CA GLU A 401 -32.25 -31.10 -16.68
C GLU A 401 -31.88 -32.57 -16.45
N THR A 402 -30.64 -32.84 -16.06
CA THR A 402 -30.18 -34.22 -15.83
C THR A 402 -30.72 -34.78 -14.51
N LEU A 403 -30.64 -34.03 -13.41
CA LEU A 403 -31.10 -34.46 -12.08
C LEU A 403 -32.60 -34.78 -12.04
N VAL A 404 -33.42 -34.02 -12.79
CA VAL A 404 -34.87 -34.26 -12.91
C VAL A 404 -35.15 -35.56 -13.68
N THR A 405 -34.34 -35.87 -14.70
CA THR A 405 -34.52 -37.05 -15.56
C THR A 405 -34.14 -38.36 -14.85
N THR A 406 -33.27 -38.29 -13.84
CA THR A 406 -32.70 -39.47 -13.14
C THR A 406 -33.36 -39.82 -11.81
N ARG A 407 -34.36 -39.06 -11.36
CA ARG A 407 -35.01 -39.35 -10.07
C ARG A 407 -35.78 -40.67 -10.18
N PRO A 408 -35.45 -41.73 -9.42
CA PRO A 408 -36.31 -42.89 -9.33
C PRO A 408 -37.66 -42.43 -8.79
N VAL A 409 -38.74 -42.87 -9.42
CA VAL A 409 -40.10 -42.69 -8.95
C VAL A 409 -40.22 -43.51 -7.66
N THR A 410 -39.88 -42.91 -6.53
CA THR A 410 -40.31 -43.40 -5.22
C THR A 410 -41.53 -42.58 -4.83
N GLU A 411 -42.64 -43.30 -4.72
CA GLU A 411 -43.95 -42.81 -4.30
C GLU A 411 -43.87 -42.07 -2.95
N GLU A 412 -44.58 -40.94 -2.93
CA GLU A 412 -45.30 -40.36 -1.80
C GLU A 412 -44.70 -40.45 -0.39
N SER A 413 -44.26 -39.28 0.10
CA SER A 413 -44.66 -38.84 1.43
C SER A 413 -44.89 -37.34 1.43
N SER A 414 -46.18 -37.02 1.33
CA SER A 414 -46.80 -35.72 1.56
C SER A 414 -46.68 -35.30 3.03
N VAL A 415 -46.14 -34.11 3.28
CA VAL A 415 -46.48 -33.27 4.44
C VAL A 415 -46.52 -31.80 3.94
N PRO A 416 -47.53 -30.98 4.33
CA PRO A 416 -47.94 -29.82 3.56
C PRO A 416 -47.02 -28.60 3.74
N ALA A 417 -46.89 -27.85 2.66
CA ALA A 417 -46.26 -26.54 2.63
C ALA A 417 -47.13 -25.49 3.34
N GLU A 418 -46.61 -24.93 4.44
CA GLU A 418 -47.12 -23.67 4.97
C GLU A 418 -46.70 -22.50 4.08
N SER A 419 -47.73 -21.77 3.69
CA SER A 419 -47.69 -20.50 2.98
C SER A 419 -46.95 -19.41 3.74
N SER A 420 -46.04 -18.70 3.06
CA SER A 420 -45.82 -17.27 3.34
C SER A 420 -45.82 -16.49 2.03
N GLU A 421 -46.43 -15.33 2.10
CA GLU A 421 -47.12 -14.67 1.01
C GLU A 421 -46.21 -13.96 0.02
N ARG A 422 -46.70 -13.95 -1.21
CA ARG A 422 -46.13 -13.29 -2.38
C ARG A 422 -46.48 -11.79 -2.32
N ALA A 423 -45.54 -10.95 -1.92
CA ALA A 423 -45.70 -9.50 -2.03
C ALA A 423 -45.56 -9.03 -3.49
N ARG A 424 -46.60 -8.37 -4.02
CA ARG A 424 -46.62 -7.69 -5.32
C ARG A 424 -45.68 -6.46 -5.32
N PRO A 425 -44.91 -6.18 -6.38
CA PRO A 425 -44.14 -4.94 -6.46
C PRO A 425 -45.03 -3.80 -6.99
N THR A 426 -45.14 -2.73 -6.20
CA THR A 426 -45.77 -1.46 -6.62
C THR A 426 -44.74 -0.47 -7.18
N ALA A 427 -45.14 0.14 -8.30
CA ALA A 427 -44.76 1.40 -8.94
C ALA A 427 -43.33 1.99 -8.78
N ARG A 428 -42.74 2.21 -9.96
CA ARG A 428 -41.50 2.97 -10.23
C ARG A 428 -41.62 4.43 -9.79
N THR A 429 -40.62 4.92 -9.07
CA THR A 429 -40.26 6.34 -8.97
C THR A 429 -38.78 6.56 -9.33
N ALA A 430 -38.46 7.80 -9.70
CA ALA A 430 -37.41 8.19 -10.63
C ALA A 430 -35.95 7.83 -10.24
N ARG A 431 -35.18 7.46 -11.28
CA ARG A 431 -33.75 7.12 -11.26
C ARG A 431 -32.88 8.22 -10.62
N ARG A 432 -32.43 7.99 -9.38
CA ARG A 432 -31.10 8.41 -8.92
C ARG A 432 -30.21 7.16 -8.92
N GLY A 433 -29.04 7.25 -9.54
CA GLY A 433 -28.08 6.13 -9.60
C GLY A 433 -27.70 5.64 -8.19
N PRO A 434 -27.30 4.37 -8.04
CA PRO A 434 -27.03 3.79 -6.73
C PRO A 434 -25.90 4.58 -6.05
N VAL A 435 -26.22 5.15 -4.89
CA VAL A 435 -25.23 5.75 -3.98
C VAL A 435 -24.29 4.62 -3.58
N LEU A 436 -23.02 4.75 -3.94
CA LEU A 436 -22.00 3.79 -3.54
C LEU A 436 -21.80 3.86 -2.02
N PRO A 437 -21.80 2.73 -1.31
CA PRO A 437 -21.45 2.67 0.11
C PRO A 437 -20.08 3.30 0.39
N LEU A 438 -19.88 3.81 1.61
CA LEU A 438 -18.59 4.33 2.06
C LEU A 438 -17.49 3.28 1.86
N GLY A 439 -16.36 3.68 1.27
CA GLY A 439 -15.22 2.79 0.99
C GLY A 439 -15.34 2.00 -0.32
N GLN A 440 -16.35 2.25 -1.16
CA GLN A 440 -16.45 1.65 -2.49
C GLN A 440 -16.22 2.66 -3.61
N ARG A 441 -15.43 2.28 -4.61
CA ARG A 441 -15.23 3.03 -5.87
C ARG A 441 -15.89 2.30 -7.03
N GLN A 442 -16.41 3.03 -8.02
CA GLN A 442 -16.94 2.42 -9.24
C GLN A 442 -15.79 2.01 -10.16
N ALA A 443 -15.57 0.71 -10.31
CA ALA A 443 -14.58 0.17 -11.23
C ALA A 443 -14.95 -1.28 -11.61
N ARG A 444 -14.16 -1.89 -12.50
CA ARG A 444 -14.34 -3.28 -12.90
C ARG A 444 -13.94 -4.19 -11.74
N CYS A 445 -14.85 -5.07 -11.31
CA CYS A 445 -14.57 -6.07 -10.28
C CYS A 445 -13.68 -7.18 -10.83
N ASP A 446 -12.61 -7.55 -10.14
CA ASP A 446 -11.69 -8.58 -10.60
C ASP A 446 -12.32 -10.00 -10.57
N GLY A 447 -13.28 -10.24 -9.68
CA GLY A 447 -14.01 -11.50 -9.61
C GLY A 447 -15.07 -11.69 -10.71
N CYS A 448 -16.01 -10.75 -10.84
CA CYS A 448 -17.12 -10.89 -11.80
C CYS A 448 -16.91 -10.12 -13.11
N THR A 449 -15.82 -9.37 -13.26
CA THR A 449 -15.44 -8.54 -14.41
C THR A 449 -16.42 -7.44 -14.82
N ARG A 450 -17.49 -7.21 -14.03
CA ARG A 450 -18.51 -6.18 -14.25
C ARG A 450 -18.15 -4.88 -13.53
N ILE A 451 -18.54 -3.74 -14.10
CA ILE A 451 -18.39 -2.43 -13.45
C ILE A 451 -19.40 -2.31 -12.30
N ARG A 452 -18.90 -2.26 -11.07
CA ARG A 452 -19.69 -2.20 -9.83
C ARG A 452 -18.97 -1.34 -8.78
N GLY A 453 -19.61 -1.12 -7.62
CA GLY A 453 -18.90 -0.66 -6.43
C GLY A 453 -17.94 -1.75 -5.97
N ILE A 454 -16.65 -1.49 -6.07
CA ILE A 454 -15.57 -2.36 -5.61
C ILE A 454 -14.88 -1.74 -4.40
N TYR A 455 -14.40 -2.58 -3.49
CA TYR A 455 -13.56 -2.17 -2.37
C TYR A 455 -12.10 -2.00 -2.84
N ASP A 456 -11.21 -1.60 -1.92
CA ASP A 456 -9.81 -1.31 -2.27
C ASP A 456 -9.03 -2.50 -2.81
N ASP A 457 -9.46 -3.71 -2.46
CA ASP A 457 -8.91 -5.00 -2.90
C ASP A 457 -9.37 -5.45 -4.30
N GLY A 458 -10.13 -4.63 -5.04
CA GLY A 458 -10.52 -4.97 -6.42
C GLY A 458 -11.85 -5.71 -6.56
N TYR A 459 -12.47 -6.13 -5.45
CA TYR A 459 -13.68 -6.97 -5.49
C TYR A 459 -14.95 -6.20 -5.10
N CYS A 460 -16.07 -6.51 -5.76
CA CYS A 460 -17.38 -6.00 -5.37
C CYS A 460 -17.92 -6.77 -4.15
N THR A 461 -18.89 -6.19 -3.43
CA THR A 461 -19.49 -6.82 -2.24
C THR A 461 -19.98 -8.24 -2.50
N GLU A 462 -20.63 -8.48 -3.65
CA GLU A 462 -21.06 -9.83 -4.02
C GLU A 462 -19.87 -10.78 -4.22
N CYS A 463 -18.81 -10.35 -4.91
CA CYS A 463 -17.61 -11.18 -5.08
C CYS A 463 -16.89 -11.42 -3.77
N ARG A 464 -16.85 -10.46 -2.83
CA ARG A 464 -16.28 -10.67 -1.49
C ARG A 464 -17.07 -11.70 -0.68
N VAL A 465 -18.40 -11.62 -0.70
CA VAL A 465 -19.27 -12.65 -0.10
C VAL A 465 -19.00 -14.02 -0.72
N TRP A 466 -18.88 -14.09 -2.05
CA TRP A 466 -18.62 -15.33 -2.78
C TRP A 466 -17.21 -15.91 -2.54
N LEU A 467 -16.22 -15.07 -2.29
CA LEU A 467 -14.82 -15.45 -2.04
C LEU A 467 -14.50 -15.58 -0.55
N GLY A 468 -15.49 -15.44 0.35
CA GLY A 468 -15.27 -15.49 1.80
C GLY A 468 -14.42 -14.34 2.35
N LEU A 469 -14.25 -13.25 1.60
CA LEU A 469 -13.46 -12.10 2.01
C LEU A 469 -14.25 -11.24 3.02
N PRO A 470 -13.61 -10.72 4.08
CA PRO A 470 -14.31 -9.94 5.12
C PRO A 470 -14.97 -8.72 4.49
N ILE A 471 -16.26 -8.49 4.75
CA ILE A 471 -16.92 -7.26 4.30
C ILE A 471 -16.67 -6.22 5.38
N PRO A 472 -15.98 -5.09 5.08
CA PRO A 472 -15.78 -4.06 6.08
C PRO A 472 -17.15 -3.56 6.54
N SER A 473 -17.43 -3.67 7.83
CA SER A 473 -18.65 -3.13 8.42
C SER A 473 -18.66 -1.62 8.22
N ALA A 474 -19.84 -1.06 7.96
CA ALA A 474 -20.01 0.38 8.00
C ALA A 474 -19.58 0.83 9.40
N ARG A 475 -18.44 1.54 9.52
CA ARG A 475 -17.98 2.13 10.78
C ARG A 475 -19.18 2.78 11.47
N GLN A 476 -19.61 2.21 12.59
CA GLN A 476 -20.53 2.90 13.49
C GLN A 476 -19.86 4.23 13.82
N ARG A 477 -20.58 5.32 13.56
CA ARG A 477 -20.18 6.64 14.04
C ARG A 477 -20.10 6.54 15.56
N ALA A 478 -18.89 6.57 16.10
CA ALA A 478 -18.68 6.90 17.50
C ALA A 478 -19.20 8.34 17.69
N ALA A 479 -20.13 8.48 18.63
CA ALA A 479 -20.62 9.76 19.14
C ALA A 479 -19.55 10.47 19.96
#